data_AF-A0A978SAP8-F1
#
_entry.id   AF-A0A978SAP8-F1
#
_cell.length_a   1.000
_cell.length_b   1.000
_cell.length_c   1.000
_cell.angle_alpha   90.00
_cell.angle_beta   90.00
_cell.angle_gamma   90.00
#
_symmetry.space_group_name_H-M   'P 1'
#
loop_
_entity.id
_entity.type
_entity.pdbx_description
1 polymer ?
#
loop_
_entity_poly.entity_id
_entity_poly.type
_entity_poly.pdbx_seq_one_letter_code
_entity_poly.pdbx_strand_id
1 'polypeptide(L)'
;MNSEPPRAGYTLPVFACAAAIAALRHLQELRPIPDVAVDLLEPAEIVTIPIEQVALIHPNAALAITRSDPGDNLDLTRNTPVWAVVEWGTAEQADAIAIEGGAGIGIRQDGQSAIYAYAESLLRRNLESHRPAFRNLRVQIILPEGRSLAKRTSNEAFGVVEGLSLLGTSGIAQPLSASGQLAEFRQELQVKAKEYDCLVFCIGENGLDLARQTGVQPDRLIKTANWLGSLLVEASLQELSAILLFGYHGKLIKLAGGIFHTHHYVADARLEILTAHCVRAGLPTHELQSILASPTTEAGLQYLQALTQQTGVDWVTAVYSSISEAIDQRTTRYIQAHSERSPQIGTVLFDQKRKIIAKSASGVNLLDQVIARLE
;
A
#
# COMPACT_ATOMS: atom_id res chain seq x y z
N MET A 1 -9.13 15.28 26.13
CA MET A 1 -9.97 15.79 25.03
C MET A 1 -10.51 14.58 24.28
N ASN A 2 -11.81 14.32 24.36
CA ASN A 2 -12.44 13.28 23.54
C ASN A 2 -12.46 13.78 22.09
N SER A 3 -11.45 13.42 21.30
CA SER A 3 -11.52 13.55 19.85
C SER A 3 -12.42 12.43 19.33
N GLU A 4 -13.45 12.78 18.55
CA GLU A 4 -14.23 11.79 17.81
C GLU A 4 -13.31 10.85 17.02
N PRO A 5 -13.67 9.56 16.89
CA PRO A 5 -12.88 8.62 16.12
C PRO A 5 -12.77 9.11 14.67
N PRO A 6 -11.58 9.03 14.05
CA PRO A 6 -11.36 9.51 12.69
C PRO A 6 -12.28 8.79 11.72
N ARG A 7 -12.91 9.55 10.84
CA ARG A 7 -13.91 9.08 9.90
C ARG A 7 -13.25 8.27 8.78
N ALA A 8 -13.73 7.07 8.53
CA ALA A 8 -13.39 6.33 7.31
C ALA A 8 -14.08 6.96 6.10
N GLY A 9 -13.46 6.86 4.93
CA GLY A 9 -14.10 7.22 3.67
C GLY A 9 -14.05 6.08 2.69
N TYR A 10 -14.04 6.40 1.41
CA TYR A 10 -14.07 5.40 0.35
C TYR A 10 -12.83 5.46 -0.53
N THR A 11 -12.48 4.32 -1.13
CA THR A 11 -11.37 4.24 -2.09
C THR A 11 -11.77 4.86 -3.43
N LEU A 12 -10.79 5.30 -4.23
CA LEU A 12 -11.04 5.86 -5.57
C LEU A 12 -11.95 5.00 -6.47
N PRO A 13 -11.84 3.65 -6.48
CA PRO A 13 -12.76 2.79 -7.22
C PRO A 13 -14.25 3.03 -6.91
N VAL A 14 -14.61 3.34 -5.67
CA VAL A 14 -16.00 3.61 -5.27
C VAL A 14 -16.52 4.86 -5.95
N PHE A 15 -15.73 5.93 -5.97
CA PHE A 15 -16.10 7.18 -6.65
C PHE A 15 -16.13 7.03 -8.17
N ALA A 16 -15.21 6.24 -8.75
CA ALA A 16 -15.24 5.89 -10.16
C ALA A 16 -16.51 5.11 -10.53
N CYS A 17 -16.90 4.16 -9.68
CA CYS A 17 -18.13 3.39 -9.82
C CYS A 17 -19.36 4.30 -9.72
N ALA A 18 -19.40 5.18 -8.73
CA ALA A 18 -20.48 6.14 -8.54
C ALA A 18 -20.67 7.04 -9.77
N ALA A 19 -19.58 7.61 -10.29
CA ALA A 19 -19.62 8.40 -11.52
C ALA A 19 -20.14 7.57 -12.70
N ALA A 20 -19.69 6.32 -12.86
CA ALA A 20 -20.15 5.47 -13.96
C ALA A 20 -21.66 5.15 -13.87
N ILE A 21 -22.17 4.84 -12.66
CA ILE A 21 -23.61 4.62 -12.43
C ILE A 21 -24.39 5.89 -12.76
N ALA A 22 -23.93 7.05 -12.29
CA ALA A 22 -24.60 8.34 -12.52
C ALA A 22 -24.64 8.70 -14.00
N ALA A 23 -23.55 8.49 -14.73
CA ALA A 23 -23.48 8.70 -16.17
C ALA A 23 -24.46 7.78 -16.92
N LEU A 24 -24.48 6.49 -16.58
CA LEU A 24 -25.41 5.52 -17.18
C LEU A 24 -26.87 5.90 -16.92
N ARG A 25 -27.23 6.22 -15.67
CA ARG A 25 -28.60 6.63 -15.31
C ARG A 25 -29.00 7.92 -16.01
N HIS A 26 -28.10 8.90 -16.07
CA HIS A 26 -28.36 10.14 -16.80
C HIS A 26 -28.55 9.89 -18.30
N LEU A 27 -27.78 8.99 -18.90
CA LEU A 27 -27.93 8.59 -20.31
C LEU A 27 -29.29 7.94 -20.58
N GLN A 28 -29.87 7.22 -19.60
CA GLN A 28 -31.16 6.55 -19.71
C GLN A 28 -32.36 7.48 -19.46
N GLU A 29 -32.24 8.37 -18.47
CA GLU A 29 -33.39 9.07 -17.89
C GLU A 29 -33.36 10.59 -18.11
N LEU A 30 -32.22 11.16 -18.55
CA LEU A 30 -32.03 12.60 -18.79
C LEU A 30 -32.42 13.51 -17.62
N ARG A 31 -32.26 13.03 -16.38
CA ARG A 31 -32.56 13.78 -15.16
C ARG A 31 -31.31 14.05 -14.32
N PRO A 32 -31.33 15.07 -13.44
CA PRO A 32 -30.29 15.26 -12.45
C PRO A 32 -30.14 14.02 -11.56
N ILE A 33 -28.90 13.65 -11.27
CA ILE A 33 -28.55 12.55 -10.35
C ILE A 33 -27.71 13.19 -9.23
N PRO A 34 -28.30 13.53 -8.07
CA PRO A 34 -27.56 14.17 -6.98
C PRO A 34 -26.69 13.18 -6.19
N ASP A 35 -27.05 11.90 -6.22
CA ASP A 35 -26.35 10.81 -5.56
C ASP A 35 -26.68 9.46 -6.21
N VAL A 36 -25.84 8.46 -5.92
CA VAL A 36 -26.04 7.08 -6.37
C VAL A 36 -25.72 6.09 -5.25
N ALA A 37 -26.41 4.97 -5.24
CA ALA A 37 -26.08 3.82 -4.40
C ALA A 37 -24.98 2.99 -5.08
N VAL A 38 -23.98 2.57 -4.31
CA VAL A 38 -22.88 1.70 -4.75
C VAL A 38 -22.79 0.51 -3.79
N ASP A 39 -22.89 -0.71 -4.31
CA ASP A 39 -22.56 -1.95 -3.59
C ASP A 39 -21.03 -2.12 -3.57
N LEU A 40 -20.43 -2.04 -2.38
CA LEU A 40 -18.99 -2.05 -2.16
C LEU A 40 -18.32 -3.41 -2.40
N LEU A 41 -19.06 -4.52 -2.45
CA LEU A 41 -18.58 -5.91 -2.48
C LEU A 41 -17.75 -6.36 -1.26
N GLU A 42 -16.77 -5.56 -0.85
CA GLU A 42 -15.91 -5.77 0.31
C GLU A 42 -15.73 -4.44 1.05
N PRO A 43 -16.37 -4.25 2.22
CA PRO A 43 -17.38 -5.12 2.80
C PRO A 43 -18.64 -5.16 1.90
N ALA A 44 -19.47 -6.20 2.03
CA ALA A 44 -20.75 -6.29 1.33
C ALA A 44 -21.76 -5.30 1.93
N GLU A 45 -21.67 -4.05 1.51
CA GLU A 45 -22.46 -2.91 2.01
C GLU A 45 -22.85 -1.99 0.85
N ILE A 46 -24.06 -1.42 0.89
CA ILE A 46 -24.51 -0.41 -0.06
C ILE A 46 -24.33 0.97 0.56
N VAL A 47 -23.58 1.83 -0.12
CA VAL A 47 -23.29 3.20 0.33
C VAL A 47 -23.79 4.23 -0.68
N THR A 48 -24.15 5.42 -0.20
CA THR A 48 -24.62 6.52 -1.05
C THR A 48 -23.47 7.49 -1.32
N ILE A 49 -23.16 7.72 -2.60
CA ILE A 49 -22.09 8.61 -3.04
C ILE A 49 -22.70 9.84 -3.73
N PRO A 50 -22.37 11.08 -3.28
CA PRO A 50 -22.85 12.29 -3.92
C PRO A 50 -22.23 12.45 -5.31
N ILE A 51 -22.99 13.04 -6.21
CA ILE A 51 -22.58 13.33 -7.59
C ILE A 51 -22.58 14.84 -7.77
N GLU A 52 -21.45 15.38 -8.24
CA GLU A 52 -21.27 16.81 -8.46
C GLU A 52 -22.01 17.27 -9.72
N GLN A 53 -21.88 16.51 -10.80
CA GLN A 53 -22.47 16.88 -12.08
C GLN A 53 -22.73 15.67 -12.97
N VAL A 54 -23.78 15.78 -13.79
CA VAL A 54 -24.05 14.89 -14.93
C VAL A 54 -24.35 15.73 -16.17
N ALA A 55 -23.95 15.23 -17.34
CA ALA A 55 -24.27 15.86 -18.61
C ALA A 55 -24.27 14.84 -19.75
N LEU A 56 -25.11 15.03 -20.77
CA LEU A 56 -24.89 14.37 -22.05
C LEU A 56 -23.67 14.97 -22.75
N ILE A 57 -22.82 14.10 -23.30
CA ILE A 57 -21.80 14.50 -24.28
C ILE A 57 -22.45 14.51 -25.67
N HIS A 58 -23.23 13.47 -25.97
CA HIS A 58 -24.05 13.32 -27.18
C HIS A 58 -25.16 12.29 -26.90
N PRO A 59 -26.10 12.03 -27.84
CA PRO A 59 -27.28 11.17 -27.56
C PRO A 59 -26.97 9.74 -27.11
N ASN A 60 -25.74 9.26 -27.29
CA ASN A 60 -25.32 7.91 -26.93
C ASN A 60 -24.27 7.87 -25.81
N ALA A 61 -23.84 9.03 -25.29
CA ALA A 61 -22.84 9.10 -24.23
C ALA A 61 -23.13 10.20 -23.22
N ALA A 62 -22.90 9.88 -21.95
CA ALA A 62 -23.02 10.80 -20.84
C ALA A 62 -21.75 10.82 -19.99
N LEU A 63 -21.49 11.96 -19.37
CA LEU A 63 -20.45 12.20 -18.39
C LEU A 63 -21.10 12.32 -17.01
N ALA A 64 -20.43 11.81 -15.99
CA ALA A 64 -20.66 12.23 -14.61
C ALA A 64 -19.35 12.54 -13.90
N ILE A 65 -19.46 13.41 -12.90
CA ILE A 65 -18.37 13.88 -12.07
C ILE A 65 -18.79 13.71 -10.60
N THR A 66 -17.89 13.16 -9.80
CA THR A 66 -17.96 13.18 -8.33
C THR A 66 -16.62 13.63 -7.76
N ARG A 67 -16.54 13.79 -6.44
CA ARG A 67 -15.28 14.04 -5.73
C ARG A 67 -14.96 12.91 -4.79
N SER A 68 -13.70 12.50 -4.82
CA SER A 68 -13.17 11.53 -3.89
C SER A 68 -13.13 12.07 -2.46
N ASP A 69 -13.61 11.25 -1.53
CA ASP A 69 -13.56 11.50 -0.09
C ASP A 69 -13.05 10.26 0.64
N PRO A 70 -11.73 10.19 0.92
CA PRO A 70 -11.11 9.09 1.63
C PRO A 70 -11.22 9.22 3.16
N GLY A 71 -12.18 9.99 3.68
CA GLY A 71 -12.46 10.04 5.12
C GLY A 71 -11.60 11.06 5.82
N ASP A 72 -10.84 10.68 6.84
CA ASP A 72 -9.80 11.50 7.48
C ASP A 72 -8.39 11.02 7.12
N ASN A 73 -8.26 10.11 6.16
CA ASN A 73 -6.96 9.62 5.72
C ASN A 73 -6.11 10.71 5.05
N LEU A 74 -4.81 10.78 5.34
CA LEU A 74 -3.85 11.55 4.56
C LEU A 74 -3.64 10.87 3.20
N ASP A 75 -4.57 11.14 2.29
CA ASP A 75 -4.60 10.59 0.93
C ASP A 75 -4.43 11.73 -0.08
N LEU A 76 -3.49 11.55 -1.02
CA LEU A 76 -3.19 12.53 -2.07
C LEU A 76 -4.36 12.77 -3.01
N THR A 77 -5.31 11.85 -3.06
CA THR A 77 -6.47 11.86 -3.95
C THR A 77 -7.68 12.48 -3.28
N ARG A 78 -7.58 13.04 -2.07
CA ARG A 78 -8.70 13.71 -1.39
C ARG A 78 -9.23 14.90 -2.19
N ASN A 79 -10.56 14.99 -2.30
CA ASN A 79 -11.31 16.06 -2.96
C ASN A 79 -10.97 16.26 -4.45
N THR A 80 -10.31 15.28 -5.06
CA THR A 80 -9.99 15.31 -6.49
C THR A 80 -11.22 14.93 -7.31
N PRO A 81 -11.43 15.53 -8.49
CA PRO A 81 -12.53 15.15 -9.36
C PRO A 81 -12.30 13.74 -9.94
N VAL A 82 -13.35 12.92 -9.91
CA VAL A 82 -13.39 11.59 -10.54
C VAL A 82 -14.48 11.60 -11.59
N TRP A 83 -14.10 11.32 -12.83
CA TRP A 83 -14.97 11.43 -14.00
C TRP A 83 -15.23 10.05 -14.58
N ALA A 84 -16.44 9.81 -15.05
CA ALA A 84 -16.76 8.64 -15.86
C ALA A 84 -17.58 9.05 -17.09
N VAL A 85 -17.15 8.57 -18.24
CA VAL A 85 -17.92 8.65 -19.49
C VAL A 85 -18.50 7.27 -19.77
N VAL A 86 -19.82 7.20 -19.92
CA VAL A 86 -20.51 5.97 -20.30
C VAL A 86 -21.17 6.18 -21.65
N GLU A 87 -20.89 5.27 -22.58
CA GLU A 87 -21.44 5.25 -23.92
C GLU A 87 -22.12 3.89 -24.19
N TRP A 88 -23.18 3.90 -24.99
CA TRP A 88 -23.73 2.67 -25.55
C TRP A 88 -22.71 2.04 -26.48
N GLY A 89 -22.21 0.87 -26.12
CA GLY A 89 -21.24 0.18 -26.96
C GLY A 89 -21.90 -0.55 -28.14
N THR A 90 -21.07 -1.06 -29.05
CA THR A 90 -21.53 -1.69 -30.30
C THR A 90 -21.88 -3.18 -30.12
N ALA A 91 -22.54 -3.75 -31.13
CA ALA A 91 -22.93 -5.16 -31.13
C ALA A 91 -21.73 -6.10 -31.34
N GLU A 92 -20.66 -5.60 -31.97
CA GLU A 92 -19.44 -6.33 -32.31
C GLU A 92 -18.43 -6.40 -31.16
N GLN A 93 -18.69 -5.71 -30.05
CA GLN A 93 -17.77 -5.74 -28.92
C GLN A 93 -17.84 -7.09 -28.19
N ALA A 94 -16.69 -7.56 -27.72
CA ALA A 94 -16.57 -8.86 -27.05
C ALA A 94 -17.12 -8.87 -25.61
N ASP A 95 -17.11 -7.72 -24.94
CA ASP A 95 -17.47 -7.59 -23.52
C ASP A 95 -18.73 -6.75 -23.34
N ALA A 96 -19.71 -7.23 -22.58
CA ALA A 96 -20.94 -6.49 -22.33
C ALA A 96 -20.70 -5.16 -21.59
N ILE A 97 -19.61 -5.07 -20.81
CA ILE A 97 -19.18 -3.85 -20.12
C ILE A 97 -17.67 -3.68 -20.31
N ALA A 98 -17.28 -3.00 -21.39
CA ALA A 98 -15.89 -2.64 -21.64
C ALA A 98 -15.47 -1.47 -20.73
N ILE A 99 -14.50 -1.73 -19.84
CA ILE A 99 -13.96 -0.73 -18.89
C ILE A 99 -12.56 -0.32 -19.35
N GLU A 100 -12.35 0.99 -19.50
CA GLU A 100 -11.11 1.56 -20.02
C GLU A 100 -10.61 2.71 -19.14
N GLY A 101 -9.29 2.86 -19.05
CA GLY A 101 -8.65 4.03 -18.45
C GLY A 101 -8.53 5.17 -19.45
N GLY A 102 -9.03 6.35 -19.08
CA GLY A 102 -8.83 7.60 -19.80
C GLY A 102 -7.69 8.44 -19.20
N ALA A 103 -7.74 9.75 -19.41
CA ALA A 103 -6.68 10.66 -18.95
C ALA A 103 -6.45 10.57 -17.42
N GLY A 104 -5.18 10.45 -17.04
CA GLY A 104 -4.74 10.38 -15.64
C GLY A 104 -4.93 9.03 -14.95
N ILE A 105 -5.48 8.02 -15.64
CA ILE A 105 -5.31 6.61 -15.26
C ILE A 105 -3.94 6.15 -15.75
N GLY A 106 -3.19 5.46 -14.89
CA GLY A 106 -1.87 4.96 -15.20
C GLY A 106 -1.88 3.80 -16.19
N ILE A 107 -0.74 3.55 -16.82
CA ILE A 107 -0.53 2.43 -17.75
C ILE A 107 0.51 1.48 -17.16
N ARG A 108 0.19 0.19 -17.11
CA ARG A 108 1.07 -0.89 -16.63
C ARG A 108 2.10 -1.27 -17.70
N GLN A 109 3.11 -2.05 -17.31
CA GLN A 109 4.17 -2.52 -18.22
C GLN A 109 3.64 -3.38 -19.39
N ASP A 110 2.50 -4.04 -19.22
CA ASP A 110 1.83 -4.82 -20.26
C ASP A 110 0.96 -3.97 -21.21
N GLY A 111 0.96 -2.64 -21.03
CA GLY A 111 0.16 -1.70 -21.81
C GLY A 111 -1.29 -1.56 -21.36
N GLN A 112 -1.73 -2.30 -20.33
CA GLN A 112 -3.10 -2.22 -19.83
C GLN A 112 -3.28 -1.03 -18.87
N SER A 113 -4.50 -0.48 -18.82
CA SER A 113 -4.86 0.53 -17.83
C SER A 113 -4.65 -0.01 -16.41
N ALA A 114 -4.21 0.84 -15.49
CA ALA A 114 -3.96 0.52 -14.09
C ALA A 114 -5.27 0.45 -13.27
N ILE A 115 -6.23 -0.32 -13.78
CA ILE A 115 -7.51 -0.65 -13.13
C ILE A 115 -7.38 -2.08 -12.62
N TYR A 116 -7.47 -2.27 -11.31
CA TYR A 116 -7.19 -3.56 -10.68
C TYR A 116 -8.48 -4.34 -10.38
N ALA A 117 -8.32 -5.63 -10.07
CA ALA A 117 -9.41 -6.60 -9.95
C ALA A 117 -10.60 -6.15 -9.09
N TYR A 118 -10.35 -5.51 -7.93
CA TYR A 118 -11.42 -4.97 -7.10
C TYR A 118 -12.22 -3.89 -7.83
N ALA A 119 -11.55 -2.91 -8.45
CA ALA A 119 -12.19 -1.83 -9.20
C ALA A 119 -12.99 -2.36 -10.40
N GLU A 120 -12.43 -3.33 -11.13
CA GLU A 120 -13.12 -3.99 -12.23
C GLU A 120 -14.39 -4.71 -11.75
N SER A 121 -14.28 -5.50 -10.68
CA SER A 121 -15.41 -6.24 -10.12
C SER A 121 -16.50 -5.30 -9.61
N LEU A 122 -16.10 -4.23 -8.93
CA LEU A 122 -16.98 -3.21 -8.39
C LEU A 122 -17.79 -2.51 -9.48
N LEU A 123 -17.10 -2.02 -10.52
CA LEU A 123 -17.72 -1.38 -11.69
C LEU A 123 -18.68 -2.35 -12.39
N ARG A 124 -18.22 -3.57 -12.72
CA ARG A 124 -19.05 -4.56 -13.43
C ARG A 124 -20.29 -4.92 -12.66
N ARG A 125 -20.17 -5.27 -11.37
CA ARG A 125 -21.32 -5.67 -10.54
C ARG A 125 -22.38 -4.57 -10.52
N ASN A 126 -21.97 -3.34 -10.22
CA ASN A 126 -22.90 -2.23 -10.04
C ASN A 126 -23.53 -1.81 -11.37
N LEU A 127 -22.74 -1.72 -12.44
CA LEU A 127 -23.25 -1.32 -13.76
C LEU A 127 -24.17 -2.38 -14.36
N GLU A 128 -23.90 -3.68 -14.15
CA GLU A 128 -24.76 -4.74 -14.65
C GLU A 128 -26.19 -4.63 -14.10
N SER A 129 -26.36 -4.17 -12.85
CA SER A 129 -27.68 -3.95 -12.25
C SER A 129 -28.49 -2.82 -12.89
N HIS A 130 -27.82 -1.90 -13.60
CA HIS A 130 -28.42 -0.75 -14.27
C HIS A 130 -28.43 -0.89 -15.81
N ARG A 131 -27.70 -1.86 -16.36
CA ARG A 131 -27.55 -2.06 -17.80
C ARG A 131 -28.81 -2.71 -18.39
N PRO A 132 -29.37 -2.18 -19.50
CA PRO A 132 -30.39 -2.91 -20.25
C PRO A 132 -29.78 -4.17 -20.86
N ALA A 133 -30.39 -5.34 -20.67
CA ALA A 133 -29.82 -6.63 -21.08
C ALA A 133 -29.36 -6.68 -22.56
N PHE A 134 -30.04 -5.94 -23.45
CA PHE A 134 -29.79 -5.87 -24.89
C PHE A 134 -28.78 -4.79 -25.32
N ARG A 135 -28.17 -4.06 -24.38
CA ARG A 135 -27.19 -3.00 -24.65
C ARG A 135 -25.88 -3.33 -23.97
N ASN A 136 -24.80 -3.20 -24.73
CA ASN A 136 -23.47 -3.22 -24.16
C ASN A 136 -23.04 -1.80 -23.75
N LEU A 137 -22.05 -1.69 -22.86
CA LEU A 137 -21.54 -0.43 -22.33
C LEU A 137 -20.05 -0.29 -22.62
N ARG A 138 -19.64 0.92 -22.99
CA ARG A 138 -18.26 1.36 -22.92
C ARG A 138 -18.13 2.38 -21.80
N VAL A 139 -17.20 2.15 -20.88
CA VAL A 139 -17.01 2.94 -19.67
C VAL A 139 -15.58 3.42 -19.63
N GLN A 140 -15.38 4.73 -19.71
CA GLN A 140 -14.06 5.33 -19.59
C GLN A 140 -13.96 6.09 -18.26
N ILE A 141 -13.00 5.71 -17.42
CA ILE A 141 -12.73 6.42 -16.16
C ILE A 141 -11.60 7.44 -16.36
N ILE A 142 -11.80 8.66 -15.91
CA ILE A 142 -10.87 9.77 -16.08
C ILE A 142 -10.55 10.37 -14.71
N LEU A 143 -9.26 10.59 -14.43
CA LEU A 143 -8.76 11.26 -13.24
C LEU A 143 -8.00 12.52 -13.70
N PRO A 144 -8.65 13.69 -13.85
CA PRO A 144 -8.02 14.87 -14.46
C PRO A 144 -6.68 15.28 -13.83
N GLU A 145 -6.55 15.11 -12.51
CA GLU A 145 -5.35 15.43 -11.75
C GLU A 145 -4.35 14.27 -11.65
N GLY A 146 -4.73 13.07 -12.13
CA GLY A 146 -4.06 11.80 -11.89
C GLY A 146 -2.60 11.77 -12.34
N ARG A 147 -2.29 12.33 -13.52
CA ARG A 147 -0.89 12.43 -14.00
C ARG A 147 -0.01 13.25 -13.06
N SER A 148 -0.52 14.36 -12.53
CA SER A 148 0.25 15.23 -11.63
C SER A 148 0.46 14.57 -10.27
N LEU A 149 -0.58 13.91 -9.76
CA LEU A 149 -0.56 13.23 -8.47
C LEU A 149 0.31 11.97 -8.50
N ALA A 150 0.35 11.24 -9.61
CA ALA A 150 1.17 10.05 -9.79
C ALA A 150 2.67 10.31 -9.58
N LYS A 151 3.17 11.49 -9.93
CA LYS A 151 4.57 11.89 -9.68
C LYS A 151 4.95 11.94 -8.19
N ARG A 152 3.95 11.96 -7.31
CA ARG A 152 4.10 12.01 -5.85
C ARG A 152 3.76 10.67 -5.20
N THR A 153 3.57 9.62 -5.99
CA THR A 153 3.31 8.26 -5.49
C THR A 153 4.47 7.34 -5.83
N SER A 154 4.46 6.12 -5.29
CA SER A 154 5.40 5.06 -5.65
C SER A 154 5.03 4.33 -6.94
N ASN A 155 4.01 4.74 -7.68
CA ASN A 155 3.45 3.98 -8.81
C ASN A 155 4.48 3.71 -9.92
N GLU A 156 5.33 4.69 -10.25
CA GLU A 156 6.39 4.53 -11.26
C GLU A 156 7.37 3.41 -10.87
N ALA A 157 7.69 3.29 -9.58
CA ALA A 157 8.56 2.23 -9.06
C ALA A 157 7.95 0.82 -9.23
N PHE A 158 6.62 0.71 -9.38
CA PHE A 158 5.90 -0.54 -9.64
C PHE A 158 5.51 -0.70 -11.12
N GLY A 159 6.10 0.09 -12.02
CA GLY A 159 5.88 -0.01 -13.46
C GLY A 159 4.53 0.56 -13.93
N VAL A 160 3.90 1.42 -13.14
CA VAL A 160 2.72 2.19 -13.55
C VAL A 160 3.13 3.62 -13.86
N VAL A 161 2.96 4.04 -15.10
CA VAL A 161 3.36 5.37 -15.60
C VAL A 161 2.14 6.18 -16.06
N GLU A 162 2.33 7.47 -16.33
CA GLU A 162 1.33 8.38 -16.95
C GLU A 162 0.09 8.73 -16.11
N GLY A 163 -0.13 8.10 -14.94
CA GLY A 163 -1.31 8.35 -14.12
C GLY A 163 -1.42 7.53 -12.82
N LEU A 164 -2.53 7.71 -12.11
CA LEU A 164 -2.85 6.98 -10.88
C LEU A 164 -3.46 5.62 -11.19
N SER A 165 -3.35 4.69 -10.23
CA SER A 165 -4.01 3.40 -10.32
C SER A 165 -5.38 3.45 -9.62
N LEU A 166 -6.39 2.81 -10.22
CA LEU A 166 -7.64 2.44 -9.53
C LEU A 166 -7.39 1.13 -8.77
N LEU A 167 -6.72 1.26 -7.63
CA LEU A 167 -6.28 0.16 -6.78
C LEU A 167 -7.13 0.06 -5.51
N GLY A 168 -7.13 -1.12 -4.90
CA GLY A 168 -7.82 -1.40 -3.64
C GLY A 168 -8.12 -2.90 -3.52
N THR A 169 -8.33 -3.36 -2.29
CA THR A 169 -8.91 -4.69 -1.99
C THR A 169 -10.29 -4.58 -1.35
N SER A 170 -10.71 -3.37 -0.99
CA SER A 170 -11.99 -3.05 -0.38
C SER A 170 -12.45 -1.63 -0.77
N GLY A 171 -13.72 -1.33 -0.50
CA GLY A 171 -14.34 -0.04 -0.77
C GLY A 171 -14.02 1.02 0.27
N ILE A 172 -13.50 0.62 1.43
CA ILE A 172 -13.27 1.51 2.58
C ILE A 172 -11.83 2.03 2.59
N ALA A 173 -11.69 3.36 2.56
CA ALA A 173 -10.45 4.04 2.85
C ALA A 173 -10.35 4.28 4.36
N GLN A 174 -9.62 3.41 5.04
CA GLN A 174 -9.36 3.55 6.47
C GLN A 174 -8.37 4.70 6.74
N PRO A 175 -8.59 5.51 7.80
CA PRO A 175 -7.73 6.63 8.14
C PRO A 175 -6.46 6.14 8.86
N LEU A 176 -5.58 5.44 8.13
CA LEU A 176 -4.34 4.80 8.62
C LEU A 176 -3.32 5.77 9.23
N SER A 177 -3.55 7.07 9.04
CA SER A 177 -2.71 8.18 9.47
C SER A 177 -3.32 8.97 10.64
N ALA A 178 -4.54 8.66 11.08
CA ALA A 178 -5.19 9.34 12.18
C ALA A 178 -4.86 8.68 13.53
N SER A 179 -4.80 9.50 14.59
CA SER A 179 -4.40 9.09 15.95
C SER A 179 -5.30 8.00 16.56
N GLY A 180 -6.57 7.89 16.14
CA GLY A 180 -7.51 6.90 16.64
C GLY A 180 -7.12 5.44 16.35
N GLN A 181 -6.45 5.17 15.22
CA GLN A 181 -6.05 3.80 14.88
C GLN A 181 -4.87 3.28 15.68
N LEU A 182 -4.02 4.17 16.23
CA LEU A 182 -2.97 3.73 17.13
C LEU A 182 -3.58 3.00 18.35
N ALA A 183 -4.75 3.42 18.83
CA ALA A 183 -5.42 2.74 19.94
C ALA A 183 -5.83 1.31 19.56
N GLU A 184 -6.35 1.09 18.35
CA GLU A 184 -6.72 -0.23 17.85
C GLU A 184 -5.50 -1.14 17.70
N PHE A 185 -4.43 -0.67 17.06
CA PHE A 185 -3.19 -1.45 16.94
C PHE A 185 -2.54 -1.74 18.30
N ARG A 186 -2.61 -0.80 19.25
CA ARG A 186 -2.17 -1.03 20.64
C ARG A 186 -3.03 -2.08 21.34
N GLN A 187 -4.36 -2.02 21.18
CA GLN A 187 -5.26 -3.01 21.76
C GLN A 187 -5.02 -4.41 21.19
N GLU A 188 -4.84 -4.54 19.87
CA GLU A 188 -4.49 -5.83 19.24
C GLU A 188 -3.18 -6.39 19.82
N LEU A 189 -2.15 -5.55 19.91
CA LEU A 189 -0.85 -5.91 20.49
C LEU A 189 -1.01 -6.34 21.96
N GLN A 190 -1.76 -5.60 22.78
CA GLN A 190 -2.01 -5.91 24.18
C GLN A 190 -2.70 -7.27 24.38
N VAL A 191 -3.66 -7.60 23.51
CA VAL A 191 -4.33 -8.90 23.56
C VAL A 191 -3.33 -10.02 23.25
N LYS A 192 -2.56 -9.89 22.17
CA LYS A 192 -1.61 -10.91 21.73
C LYS A 192 -0.41 -11.06 22.67
N ALA A 193 0.05 -9.97 23.29
CA ALA A 193 1.16 -9.99 24.24
C ALA A 193 0.83 -10.73 25.55
N LYS A 194 -0.45 -10.97 25.86
CA LYS A 194 -0.85 -11.83 26.99
C LYS A 194 -0.63 -13.32 26.71
N GLU A 195 -0.59 -13.70 25.43
CA GLU A 195 -0.51 -15.10 25.00
C GLU A 195 0.88 -15.46 24.48
N TYR A 196 1.65 -14.48 24.01
CA TYR A 196 2.93 -14.68 23.35
C TYR A 196 4.01 -13.71 23.84
N ASP A 197 5.16 -14.25 24.23
CA ASP A 197 6.35 -13.46 24.59
C ASP A 197 7.13 -12.93 23.38
N CYS A 198 6.81 -13.46 22.18
CA CYS A 198 7.40 -13.04 20.91
C CYS A 198 6.33 -12.81 19.85
N LEU A 199 6.27 -11.57 19.36
CA LEU A 199 5.36 -11.14 18.29
C LEU A 199 6.14 -10.71 17.04
N VAL A 200 5.50 -10.88 15.89
CA VAL A 200 6.05 -10.57 14.57
C VAL A 200 5.41 -9.31 14.03
N PHE A 201 6.20 -8.25 13.96
CA PHE A 201 5.78 -6.94 13.51
C PHE A 201 5.93 -6.89 11.99
N CYS A 202 4.79 -6.91 11.29
CA CYS A 202 4.72 -6.90 9.84
C CYS A 202 4.56 -5.47 9.31
N ILE A 203 5.49 -5.05 8.44
CA ILE A 203 5.51 -3.70 7.88
C ILE A 203 4.80 -3.70 6.53
N GLY A 204 3.53 -3.28 6.53
CA GLY A 204 2.65 -3.24 5.36
C GLY A 204 2.08 -4.61 4.96
N GLU A 205 1.11 -4.60 4.04
CA GLU A 205 0.33 -5.79 3.69
C GLU A 205 1.18 -6.91 3.10
N ASN A 206 2.13 -6.59 2.22
CA ASN A 206 3.07 -7.57 1.67
C ASN A 206 3.86 -8.32 2.75
N GLY A 207 4.21 -7.64 3.85
CA GLY A 207 4.92 -8.27 4.96
C GLY A 207 4.04 -9.23 5.75
N LEU A 208 2.76 -8.88 5.92
CA LEU A 208 1.78 -9.72 6.59
C LEU A 208 1.51 -11.00 5.77
N ASP A 209 1.28 -10.84 4.46
CA ASP A 209 1.04 -11.96 3.55
C ASP A 209 2.23 -12.91 3.49
N LEU A 210 3.45 -12.38 3.33
CA LEU A 210 4.64 -13.21 3.21
C LEU A 210 4.99 -13.90 4.54
N ALA A 211 4.76 -13.26 5.68
CA ALA A 211 4.95 -13.89 6.99
C ALA A 211 4.02 -15.11 7.15
N ARG A 212 2.73 -15.00 6.76
CA ARG A 212 1.79 -16.13 6.74
C ARG A 212 2.28 -17.25 5.81
N GLN A 213 2.74 -16.92 4.60
CA GLN A 213 3.28 -17.89 3.65
C GLN A 213 4.55 -18.59 4.15
N THR A 214 5.31 -17.92 5.02
CA THR A 214 6.52 -18.47 5.66
C THR A 214 6.17 -19.42 6.83
N GLY A 215 4.89 -19.56 7.18
CA GLY A 215 4.42 -20.45 8.25
C GLY A 215 4.38 -19.79 9.63
N VAL A 216 4.53 -18.47 9.71
CA VAL A 216 4.37 -17.73 10.97
C VAL A 216 2.92 -17.87 11.46
N GLN A 217 2.75 -18.20 12.74
CA GLN A 217 1.43 -18.34 13.35
C GLN A 217 0.63 -17.03 13.22
N PRO A 218 -0.60 -17.05 12.66
CA PRO A 218 -1.40 -15.84 12.46
C PRO A 218 -1.61 -15.00 13.73
N ASP A 219 -1.74 -15.65 14.88
CA ASP A 219 -1.98 -15.01 16.18
C ASP A 219 -0.76 -14.26 16.72
N ARG A 220 0.43 -14.52 16.18
CA ARG A 220 1.67 -13.78 16.51
C ARG A 220 1.92 -12.57 15.61
N LEU A 221 1.15 -12.40 14.53
CA LEU A 221 1.36 -11.31 13.57
C LEU A 221 0.76 -10.00 14.09
N ILE A 222 1.52 -8.91 14.03
CA ILE A 222 1.07 -7.55 14.35
C ILE A 222 1.25 -6.68 13.11
N LYS A 223 0.16 -6.09 12.62
CA LYS A 223 0.22 -5.08 11.56
C LYS A 223 0.64 -3.75 12.16
N THR A 224 1.72 -3.15 11.64
CA THR A 224 2.31 -1.96 12.26
C THR A 224 1.94 -0.63 11.60
N ALA A 225 1.44 -0.68 10.37
CA ALA A 225 1.17 0.50 9.54
C ALA A 225 2.34 1.51 9.56
N ASN A 226 2.08 2.79 9.85
CA ASN A 226 3.11 3.83 9.99
C ASN A 226 3.55 4.06 11.45
N TRP A 227 2.96 3.33 12.41
CA TRP A 227 3.07 3.55 13.86
C TRP A 227 4.14 2.68 14.54
N LEU A 228 5.15 2.25 13.78
CA LEU A 228 6.11 1.25 14.26
C LEU A 228 6.79 1.68 15.57
N GLY A 229 7.29 2.91 15.66
CA GLY A 229 7.86 3.44 16.91
C GLY A 229 6.90 3.34 18.10
N SER A 230 5.65 3.81 17.95
CA SER A 230 4.65 3.76 19.02
C SER A 230 4.33 2.32 19.45
N LEU A 231 4.25 1.39 18.50
CA LEU A 231 4.00 -0.02 18.81
C LEU A 231 5.21 -0.73 19.43
N LEU A 232 6.44 -0.30 19.12
CA LEU A 232 7.64 -0.80 19.80
C LEU A 232 7.66 -0.38 21.27
N VAL A 233 7.23 0.86 21.58
CA VAL A 233 7.06 1.32 22.97
C VAL A 233 5.95 0.51 23.65
N GLU A 234 4.80 0.32 22.99
CA GLU A 234 3.71 -0.49 23.54
C GLU A 234 4.16 -1.94 23.83
N ALA A 235 4.84 -2.60 22.90
CA ALA A 235 5.43 -3.93 23.09
C ALA A 235 6.30 -4.00 24.34
N SER A 236 7.07 -2.94 24.60
CA SER A 236 7.90 -2.88 25.79
C SER A 236 7.11 -2.68 27.09
N LEU A 237 6.01 -1.92 27.04
CA LEU A 237 5.08 -1.77 28.17
C LEU A 237 4.37 -3.09 28.49
N GLN A 238 4.09 -3.90 27.46
CA GLN A 238 3.55 -5.26 27.58
C GLN A 238 4.62 -6.32 27.90
N GLU A 239 5.84 -5.90 28.19
CA GLU A 239 6.95 -6.77 28.64
C GLU A 239 7.33 -7.89 27.66
N LEU A 240 7.07 -7.71 26.35
CA LEU A 240 7.49 -8.69 25.35
C LEU A 240 8.98 -8.97 25.46
N SER A 241 9.34 -10.25 25.47
CA SER A 241 10.74 -10.68 25.56
C SER A 241 11.45 -10.56 24.21
N ALA A 242 10.72 -10.70 23.09
CA ALA A 242 11.28 -10.61 21.77
C ALA A 242 10.33 -10.01 20.72
N ILE A 243 10.89 -9.36 19.72
CA ILE A 243 10.16 -8.78 18.59
C ILE A 243 10.87 -9.14 17.29
N LEU A 244 10.14 -9.76 16.36
CA LEU A 244 10.63 -10.01 15.01
C LEU A 244 10.07 -8.96 14.04
N LEU A 245 10.93 -8.11 13.49
CA LEU A 245 10.60 -7.17 12.43
C LEU A 245 10.60 -7.89 11.07
N PHE A 246 9.47 -7.89 10.39
CA PHE A 246 9.29 -8.58 9.11
C PHE A 246 8.75 -7.62 8.05
N GLY A 247 9.52 -7.34 7.00
CA GLY A 247 9.10 -6.31 6.05
C GLY A 247 9.94 -6.16 4.79
N TYR A 248 9.35 -5.44 3.83
CA TYR A 248 10.03 -5.03 2.61
C TYR A 248 11.23 -4.15 2.97
N HIS A 249 12.39 -4.44 2.37
CA HIS A 249 13.64 -3.78 2.72
C HIS A 249 13.59 -2.26 2.55
N GLY A 250 12.95 -1.76 1.50
CA GLY A 250 12.79 -0.33 1.27
C GLY A 250 11.93 0.39 2.30
N LYS A 251 11.22 -0.31 3.20
CA LYS A 251 10.55 0.31 4.37
C LYS A 251 11.39 0.14 5.63
N LEU A 252 11.88 -1.08 5.88
CA LEU A 252 12.62 -1.40 7.10
C LEU A 252 14.00 -0.73 7.18
N ILE A 253 14.63 -0.44 6.04
CA ILE A 253 15.94 0.24 6.00
C ILE A 253 15.92 1.59 6.74
N LYS A 254 14.76 2.25 6.83
CA LYS A 254 14.60 3.49 7.61
C LYS A 254 15.03 3.34 9.07
N LEU A 255 14.84 2.16 9.66
CA LEU A 255 15.19 1.90 11.05
C LEU A 255 16.70 1.83 11.26
N ALA A 256 17.45 1.39 10.25
CA ALA A 256 18.91 1.48 10.24
C ALA A 256 19.41 2.94 10.21
N GLY A 257 18.55 3.89 9.83
CA GLY A 257 18.75 5.34 9.95
C GLY A 257 18.15 5.97 11.21
N GLY A 258 17.49 5.19 12.08
CA GLY A 258 16.84 5.70 13.30
C GLY A 258 15.48 6.37 13.04
N ILE A 259 14.88 6.10 11.88
CA ILE A 259 13.60 6.66 11.47
C ILE A 259 12.51 5.62 11.76
N PHE A 260 11.79 5.78 12.87
CA PHE A 260 10.77 4.82 13.34
C PHE A 260 9.35 5.16 12.89
N HIS A 261 9.19 6.23 12.10
CA HIS A 261 7.96 6.56 11.39
C HIS A 261 8.14 6.23 9.91
N THR A 262 7.44 5.23 9.41
CA THR A 262 7.71 4.69 8.06
C THR A 262 7.06 5.48 6.92
N HIS A 263 6.17 6.43 7.21
CA HIS A 263 5.55 7.29 6.21
C HIS A 263 6.59 8.16 5.48
N HIS A 264 6.58 8.13 4.14
CA HIS A 264 7.57 8.81 3.29
C HIS A 264 7.57 10.33 3.46
N TYR A 265 6.41 10.95 3.66
CA TYR A 265 6.30 12.39 3.84
C TYR A 265 6.94 12.93 5.14
N VAL A 266 7.11 12.07 6.16
CA VAL A 266 7.66 12.48 7.45
C VAL A 266 9.18 12.49 7.41
N ALA A 267 9.77 11.42 6.87
CA ALA A 267 11.21 11.31 6.69
C ALA A 267 11.52 10.25 5.63
N ASP A 268 12.43 10.60 4.72
CA ASP A 268 13.01 9.68 3.74
C ASP A 268 14.52 9.90 3.68
N ALA A 269 15.27 8.82 3.82
CA ALA A 269 16.72 8.79 3.77
C ALA A 269 17.21 7.41 3.26
N ARG A 270 16.36 6.70 2.50
CA ARG A 270 16.58 5.27 2.23
C ARG A 270 17.85 5.01 1.41
N LEU A 271 18.13 5.84 0.41
CA LEU A 271 19.32 5.71 -0.42
C LEU A 271 20.57 6.15 0.34
N GLU A 272 20.47 7.22 1.14
CA GLU A 272 21.53 7.71 2.00
C GLU A 272 21.94 6.65 3.02
N ILE A 273 20.97 5.97 3.64
CA ILE A 273 21.20 4.86 4.56
C ILE A 273 21.83 3.68 3.82
N LEU A 274 21.28 3.27 2.67
CA LEU A 274 21.84 2.18 1.86
C LEU A 274 23.30 2.46 1.51
N THR A 275 23.59 3.65 0.97
CA THR A 275 24.95 4.08 0.62
C THR A 275 25.87 4.13 1.84
N ALA A 276 25.40 4.57 3.00
CA ALA A 276 26.20 4.53 4.23
C ALA A 276 26.58 3.10 4.63
N HIS A 277 25.70 2.12 4.42
CA HIS A 277 26.02 0.70 4.64
C HIS A 277 26.94 0.13 3.55
N CYS A 278 26.85 0.62 2.31
CA CYS A 278 27.82 0.32 1.26
C CYS A 278 29.23 0.86 1.59
N VAL A 279 29.33 2.07 2.15
CA VAL A 279 30.60 2.62 2.66
C VAL A 279 31.17 1.69 3.73
N ARG A 280 30.35 1.24 4.69
CA ARG A 280 30.79 0.31 5.74
C ARG A 280 31.26 -1.03 5.20
N ALA A 281 30.67 -1.51 4.11
CA ALA A 281 31.09 -2.73 3.43
C ALA A 281 32.37 -2.56 2.58
N GLY A 282 32.85 -1.32 2.39
CA GLY A 282 34.08 -1.04 1.66
C GLY A 282 33.91 -0.94 0.13
N LEU A 283 32.70 -0.62 -0.36
CA LEU A 283 32.49 -0.39 -1.78
C LEU A 283 33.30 0.84 -2.26
N PRO A 284 33.88 0.79 -3.47
CA PRO A 284 34.63 1.91 -4.02
C PRO A 284 33.72 3.09 -4.39
N THR A 285 34.27 4.30 -4.37
CA THR A 285 33.50 5.56 -4.49
C THR A 285 32.59 5.65 -5.70
N HIS A 286 32.99 5.12 -6.86
CA HIS A 286 32.17 5.16 -8.07
C HIS A 286 30.90 4.30 -7.93
N GLU A 287 30.99 3.15 -7.25
CA GLU A 287 29.84 2.29 -6.96
C GLU A 287 28.90 2.96 -5.96
N LEU A 288 29.46 3.65 -4.95
CA LEU A 288 28.68 4.42 -3.98
C LEU A 288 27.87 5.54 -4.64
N GLN A 289 28.46 6.23 -5.63
CA GLN A 289 27.79 7.27 -6.40
C GLN A 289 26.63 6.69 -7.22
N SER A 290 26.82 5.54 -7.87
CA SER A 290 25.75 4.85 -8.60
C SER A 290 24.60 4.41 -7.71
N ILE A 291 24.91 3.87 -6.52
CA ILE A 291 23.88 3.46 -5.55
C ILE A 291 23.12 4.68 -5.03
N LEU A 292 23.82 5.76 -4.66
CA LEU A 292 23.17 6.97 -4.17
C LEU A 292 22.27 7.63 -5.24
N ALA A 293 22.67 7.56 -6.51
CA ALA A 293 21.91 8.09 -7.64
C ALA A 293 20.78 7.16 -8.14
N SER A 294 20.62 5.98 -7.52
CA SER A 294 19.57 5.05 -7.92
C SER A 294 18.18 5.64 -7.70
N PRO A 295 17.21 5.43 -8.60
CA PRO A 295 15.87 6.04 -8.47
C PRO A 295 15.07 5.46 -7.29
N THR A 296 15.39 4.25 -6.85
CA THR A 296 14.72 3.56 -5.75
C THR A 296 15.70 2.69 -4.97
N THR A 297 15.36 2.36 -3.72
CA THR A 297 16.13 1.38 -2.92
C THR A 297 16.19 0.01 -3.61
N GLU A 298 15.14 -0.38 -4.34
CA GLU A 298 15.13 -1.61 -5.13
C GLU A 298 16.15 -1.56 -6.27
N ALA A 299 16.24 -0.45 -7.01
CA ALA A 299 17.24 -0.27 -8.05
C ALA A 299 18.66 -0.34 -7.44
N GLY A 300 18.86 0.22 -6.24
CA GLY A 300 20.12 0.07 -5.49
C GLY A 300 20.42 -1.39 -5.12
N LEU A 301 19.42 -2.18 -4.71
CA LEU A 301 19.57 -3.63 -4.48
C LEU A 301 19.94 -4.38 -5.77
N GLN A 302 19.27 -4.09 -6.87
CA GLN A 302 19.55 -4.70 -8.18
C GLN A 302 20.96 -4.36 -8.66
N TYR A 303 21.41 -3.13 -8.42
CA TYR A 303 22.78 -2.71 -8.68
C TYR A 303 23.79 -3.54 -7.89
N LEU A 304 23.58 -3.71 -6.58
CA LEU A 304 24.41 -4.58 -5.74
C LEU A 304 24.42 -6.04 -6.20
N GLN A 305 23.30 -6.57 -6.68
CA GLN A 305 23.20 -7.91 -7.26
C GLN A 305 24.03 -8.05 -8.53
N ALA A 306 23.94 -7.07 -9.44
CA ALA A 306 24.75 -7.04 -10.66
C ALA A 306 26.25 -6.95 -10.34
N LEU A 307 26.63 -6.08 -9.40
CA LEU A 307 28.02 -5.94 -8.95
C LEU A 307 28.55 -7.22 -8.32
N THR A 308 27.71 -7.93 -7.56
CA THR A 308 28.05 -9.24 -6.98
C THR A 308 28.37 -10.27 -8.07
N GLN A 309 27.57 -10.32 -9.14
CA GLN A 309 27.82 -11.22 -10.27
C GLN A 309 29.09 -10.84 -11.04
N GLN A 310 29.36 -9.54 -11.21
CA GLN A 310 30.52 -9.05 -11.94
C GLN A 310 31.84 -9.27 -11.20
N THR A 311 31.84 -9.07 -9.88
CA THR A 311 33.07 -9.08 -9.07
C THR A 311 33.32 -10.41 -8.35
N GLY A 312 32.28 -11.26 -8.21
CA GLY A 312 32.33 -12.49 -7.41
C GLY A 312 32.30 -12.26 -5.89
N VAL A 313 32.26 -11.01 -5.44
CA VAL A 313 32.13 -10.65 -4.02
C VAL A 313 30.66 -10.51 -3.67
N ASP A 314 30.20 -11.16 -2.61
CA ASP A 314 28.79 -11.09 -2.18
C ASP A 314 28.45 -9.77 -1.47
N TRP A 315 28.33 -8.71 -2.27
CA TRP A 315 28.02 -7.37 -1.80
C TRP A 315 26.62 -7.27 -1.20
N VAL A 316 25.67 -8.06 -1.72
CA VAL A 316 24.30 -8.08 -1.18
C VAL A 316 24.33 -8.56 0.27
N THR A 317 24.96 -9.70 0.54
CA THR A 317 25.08 -10.23 1.90
C THR A 317 25.87 -9.28 2.81
N ALA A 318 27.00 -8.75 2.34
CA ALA A 318 27.82 -7.83 3.14
C ALA A 318 27.04 -6.57 3.57
N VAL A 319 26.34 -5.93 2.63
CA VAL A 319 25.59 -4.70 2.88
C VAL A 319 24.32 -4.98 3.71
N TYR A 320 23.52 -5.97 3.34
CA TYR A 320 22.25 -6.23 4.02
C TYR A 320 22.40 -6.90 5.38
N SER A 321 23.50 -7.62 5.64
CA SER A 321 23.84 -8.04 7.01
C SER A 321 24.09 -6.82 7.89
N SER A 322 24.87 -5.84 7.40
CA SER A 322 25.11 -4.59 8.13
C SER A 322 23.82 -3.79 8.37
N ILE A 323 22.91 -3.74 7.39
CA ILE A 323 21.62 -3.07 7.53
C ILE A 323 20.76 -3.77 8.58
N SER A 324 20.56 -5.08 8.47
CA SER A 324 19.70 -5.82 9.39
C SER A 324 20.20 -5.75 10.84
N GLU A 325 21.52 -5.82 11.05
CA GLU A 325 22.11 -5.61 12.37
C GLU A 325 21.90 -4.18 12.90
N ALA A 326 22.04 -3.17 12.04
CA ALA A 326 21.77 -1.79 12.44
C ALA A 326 20.30 -1.54 12.77
N ILE A 327 19.36 -2.22 12.10
CA ILE A 327 17.94 -2.19 12.44
C ILE A 327 17.74 -2.75 13.85
N ASP A 328 18.27 -3.95 14.14
CA ASP A 328 18.13 -4.58 15.47
C ASP A 328 18.69 -3.66 16.57
N GLN A 329 19.91 -3.16 16.37
CA GLN A 329 20.59 -2.29 17.34
C GLN A 329 19.84 -0.96 17.54
N ARG A 330 19.42 -0.30 16.47
CA ARG A 330 18.71 0.99 16.59
C ARG A 330 17.32 0.82 17.20
N THR A 331 16.62 -0.26 16.86
CA THR A 331 15.33 -0.61 17.47
C THR A 331 15.47 -0.86 18.96
N THR A 332 16.49 -1.62 19.36
CA THR A 332 16.80 -1.87 20.77
C THR A 332 17.05 -0.54 21.51
N ARG A 333 17.90 0.34 20.96
CA ARG A 333 18.17 1.66 21.55
C ARG A 333 16.92 2.54 21.61
N TYR A 334 16.07 2.49 20.59
CA TYR A 334 14.81 3.24 20.56
C TYR A 334 13.90 2.81 21.70
N ILE A 335 13.74 1.50 21.92
CA ILE A 335 12.94 0.98 23.04
C ILE A 335 13.56 1.38 24.38
N GLN A 336 14.87 1.13 24.57
CA GLN A 336 15.59 1.48 25.80
C GLN A 336 15.40 2.94 26.21
N ALA A 337 15.45 3.86 25.23
CA ALA A 337 15.27 5.29 25.48
C ALA A 337 13.86 5.68 25.97
N HIS A 338 12.86 4.81 25.81
CA HIS A 338 11.46 5.08 26.17
C HIS A 338 10.91 4.18 27.29
N SER A 339 11.59 3.07 27.65
CA SER A 339 11.07 2.10 28.63
C SER A 339 12.11 1.42 29.52
N GLU A 340 13.40 1.77 29.40
CA GLU A 340 14.52 1.14 30.12
C GLU A 340 14.65 -0.39 29.92
N ARG A 341 13.89 -0.97 28.99
CA ARG A 341 13.89 -2.39 28.65
C ARG A 341 14.64 -2.66 27.35
N SER A 342 15.08 -3.91 27.20
CA SER A 342 15.90 -4.36 26.07
C SER A 342 15.42 -5.71 25.55
N PRO A 343 14.23 -5.78 24.91
CA PRO A 343 13.78 -7.03 24.30
C PRO A 343 14.74 -7.49 23.21
N GLN A 344 14.77 -8.79 22.94
CA GLN A 344 15.52 -9.32 21.81
C GLN A 344 14.86 -8.86 20.50
N ILE A 345 15.59 -8.09 19.69
CA ILE A 345 15.12 -7.70 18.36
C ILE A 345 15.78 -8.59 17.31
N GLY A 346 14.98 -9.04 16.34
CA GLY A 346 15.46 -9.63 15.11
C GLY A 346 14.75 -9.06 13.90
N THR A 347 15.43 -9.05 12.77
CA THR A 347 14.94 -8.52 11.50
C THR A 347 15.00 -9.55 10.36
N VAL A 348 13.94 -9.58 9.54
CA VAL A 348 13.83 -10.29 8.26
C VAL A 348 13.45 -9.30 7.15
N LEU A 349 14.28 -9.23 6.11
CA LEU A 349 14.15 -8.33 4.97
C LEU A 349 13.83 -9.11 3.69
N PHE A 350 12.86 -8.65 2.92
CA PHE A 350 12.54 -9.21 1.60
C PHE A 350 12.47 -8.14 0.49
N ASP A 351 12.69 -8.56 -0.76
CA ASP A 351 12.68 -7.74 -1.97
C ASP A 351 11.29 -7.53 -2.59
N GLN A 352 11.17 -6.76 -3.67
CA GLN A 352 9.87 -6.53 -4.31
C GLN A 352 9.23 -7.82 -4.87
N LYS A 353 10.04 -8.87 -5.10
CA LYS A 353 9.62 -10.19 -5.58
C LYS A 353 9.27 -11.14 -4.44
N ARG A 354 9.14 -10.63 -3.20
CA ARG A 354 8.84 -11.40 -1.99
C ARG A 354 9.88 -12.47 -1.65
N LYS A 355 11.12 -12.31 -2.12
CA LYS A 355 12.24 -13.17 -1.74
C LYS A 355 12.93 -12.59 -0.52
N ILE A 356 13.12 -13.40 0.52
CA ILE A 356 13.94 -13.01 1.68
C ILE A 356 15.38 -12.81 1.19
N ILE A 357 15.92 -11.62 1.43
CA ILE A 357 17.28 -11.23 1.02
C ILE A 357 18.25 -11.17 2.19
N ALA A 358 17.76 -10.95 3.41
CA ALA A 358 18.60 -10.95 4.60
C ALA A 358 17.80 -11.27 5.86
N LYS A 359 18.49 -11.88 6.82
CA LYS A 359 18.04 -12.09 8.19
C LYS A 359 19.19 -11.69 9.10
N SER A 360 18.89 -10.91 10.12
CA SER A 360 19.83 -10.69 11.22
C SER A 360 20.09 -12.00 11.98
N ALA A 361 21.17 -12.06 12.77
CA ALA A 361 21.48 -13.24 13.58
C ALA A 361 20.33 -13.60 14.55
N SER A 362 19.75 -12.60 15.24
CA SER A 362 18.56 -12.78 16.07
C SER A 362 17.33 -13.15 15.23
N GLY A 363 17.17 -12.54 14.05
CA GLY A 363 16.05 -12.77 13.16
C GLY A 363 15.94 -14.20 12.65
N VAL A 364 17.06 -14.92 12.47
CA VAL A 364 17.05 -16.36 12.16
C VAL A 364 16.38 -17.14 13.30
N ASN A 365 16.89 -16.97 14.52
CA ASN A 365 16.41 -17.70 15.69
C ASN A 365 14.95 -17.38 16.02
N LEU A 366 14.58 -16.09 15.98
CA LEU A 366 13.21 -15.67 16.27
C LEU A 366 12.23 -16.15 15.20
N LEU A 367 12.62 -16.16 13.93
CA LEU A 367 11.77 -16.68 12.85
C LEU A 367 11.47 -18.18 13.07
N ASP A 368 12.47 -18.97 13.44
CA ASP A 368 12.29 -20.41 13.72
C ASP A 368 11.39 -20.66 14.94
N GLN A 369 11.34 -19.74 15.91
CA GLN A 369 10.48 -19.82 17.08
C GLN A 369 9.00 -19.52 16.79
N VAL A 370 8.72 -18.63 15.85
CA VAL A 370 7.35 -18.15 15.56
C VAL A 370 6.66 -18.91 14.42
N ILE A 371 7.40 -19.74 13.68
CA ILE A 371 6.84 -20.66 12.68
C ILE A 371 6.15 -21.83 13.41
N ALA A 372 4.98 -22.23 12.93
CA ALA A 372 4.32 -23.44 13.42
C ALA A 372 5.21 -24.66 13.15
N ARG A 373 5.62 -25.37 14.20
CA ARG A 373 6.21 -26.70 14.02
C ARG A 373 5.10 -27.60 13.48
N LEU A 374 5.30 -28.14 12.29
CA LEU A 374 4.48 -29.25 11.81
C LEU A 374 4.78 -30.44 12.74
N GLU A 375 3.87 -30.71 13.67
CA GLU A 375 3.84 -31.99 14.39
C GLU A 375 3.35 -33.12 13.49
#